data_AF-A0AAV1WBF4-F1
#
_entry.id   AF-A0AAV1WBF4-F1
#
_cell.length_a   1.000
_cell.length_b   1.000
_cell.length_c   1.000
_cell.angle_alpha   90.00
_cell.angle_beta   90.00
_cell.angle_gamma   90.00
#
_symmetry.space_group_name_H-M   'P 1'
#
loop_
_entity.id
_entity.type
_entity.pdbx_description
1 polymer ?
#
loop_
_entity_poly.entity_id
_entity_poly.type
_entity_poly.pdbx_seq_one_letter_code
_entity_poly.pdbx_strand_id
1 'polypeptide(L)' 'MDIKIEPIDISFDRTSRYYAYTVHDGNHRILTVTTDSTQTLSKWLNDLLKSTAKTNHNPILVGISAERELVDDEMI' A
#
# COMPACT_ATOMS: atom_id res chain seq x y z
N MET A 1 5.42 -16.34 -6.90
CA MET A 1 5.24 -14.88 -6.77
C MET A 1 6.41 -14.37 -5.97
N ASP A 2 7.23 -13.50 -6.54
CA ASP A 2 8.40 -12.94 -5.89
C ASP A 2 8.10 -11.49 -5.55
N ILE A 3 7.57 -11.28 -4.34
CA ILE A 3 7.03 -9.98 -3.95
C ILE A 3 8.07 -9.13 -3.25
N LYS A 4 8.28 -7.92 -3.77
CA LYS A 4 9.18 -6.92 -3.19
C LYS A 4 8.41 -5.65 -2.83
N ILE A 5 8.72 -5.08 -1.66
CA ILE A 5 8.22 -3.77 -1.22
C ILE A 5 9.38 -2.78 -1.29
N GLU A 6 9.20 -1.69 -2.03
CA GLU A 6 10.18 -0.62 -2.15
C GLU A 6 9.60 0.71 -1.67
N PRO A 7 10.30 1.47 -0.82
CA PRO A 7 9.85 2.81 -0.44
C PRO A 7 9.90 3.74 -1.67
N ILE A 8 8.91 4.63 -1.77
CA ILE A 8 8.93 5.72 -2.74
C ILE A 8 9.45 6.95 -2.03
N ASP A 9 10.51 7.55 -2.57
CA ASP A 9 11.00 8.84 -2.12
C ASP A 9 10.01 9.92 -2.62
N ILE A 10 9.00 10.21 -1.79
CA ILE A 10 8.09 11.33 -1.99
C ILE A 10 8.56 12.48 -1.13
N SER A 11 8.49 13.70 -1.66
CA SER A 11 8.71 14.91 -0.87
C SER A 11 7.80 14.84 0.34
N PHE A 12 8.40 14.71 1.53
CA PHE A 12 7.69 14.54 2.78
C PHE A 12 6.84 15.78 3.03
N ASP A 13 5.57 15.74 2.60
CA ASP A 13 4.61 16.74 3.03
C ASP A 13 4.39 16.49 4.52
N ARG A 14 4.79 17.46 5.34
CA ARG A 14 4.70 17.38 6.81
C ARG A 14 3.26 17.14 7.29
N THR A 15 2.26 17.40 6.44
CA THR A 15 0.85 17.13 6.71
C THR A 15 0.48 15.64 6.52
N SER A 16 1.21 14.92 5.66
CA SER A 16 0.94 13.53 5.33
C SER A 16 1.66 12.60 6.31
N ARG A 17 0.93 12.05 7.29
CA ARG A 17 1.44 11.04 8.24
C ARG A 17 1.68 9.65 7.62
N TYR A 18 1.86 9.57 6.30
CA TYR A 18 1.91 8.32 5.54
C TYR A 18 3.15 8.25 4.66
N TYR A 19 3.77 7.08 4.63
CA TYR A 19 4.84 6.75 3.69
C TYR A 19 4.24 6.04 2.47
N ALA A 20 4.81 6.28 1.30
CA ALA A 20 4.42 5.60 0.08
C ALA A 20 5.38 4.45 -0.23
N TYR A 21 4.82 3.33 -0.67
CA TYR A 21 5.54 2.13 -1.06
C TYR A 21 5.03 1.60 -2.39
N THR A 22 5.93 1.06 -3.19
CA THR A 22 5.59 0.28 -4.37
C THR A 22 5.71 -1.21 -4.05
N VAL A 23 4.72 -1.99 -4.48
CA VAL A 23 4.76 -3.45 -4.45
C VAL A 23 5.05 -3.96 -5.86
N HIS A 24 6.02 -4.86 -5.97
CA HIS A 24 6.44 -5.52 -7.21
C HIS A 24 6.17 -7.02 -7.16
N ASP A 25 5.87 -7.63 -8.30
CA ASP A 25 5.98 -9.07 -8.55
C ASP A 25 7.03 -9.31 -9.63
N GLY A 26 8.19 -9.82 -9.22
CA GLY A 26 9.40 -9.81 -10.05
C GLY A 26 9.77 -8.39 -10.49
N ASN A 27 9.78 -8.15 -11.81
CA ASN A 27 10.11 -6.84 -12.38
C ASN A 27 8.89 -5.93 -12.62
N HIS A 28 7.68 -6.40 -12.32
CA HIS A 28 6.45 -5.64 -12.60
C HIS A 28 5.98 -4.91 -11.34
N ARG A 29 5.76 -3.59 -11.45
CA ARG A 29 5.04 -2.82 -10.43
C ARG A 29 3.56 -3.17 -10.50
N ILE A 30 2.99 -3.61 -9.37
CA ILE A 30 1.60 -4.07 -9.31
C ILE A 30 0.71 -3.19 -8.43
N LEU A 31 1.27 -2.47 -7.45
CA LEU A 31 0.49 -1.63 -6.54
C LEU A 31 1.33 -0.51 -5.93
N THR A 32 0.68 0.61 -5.61
CA THR A 32 1.23 1.68 -4.78
C THR A 32 0.38 1.81 -3.54
N VAL A 33 1.02 1.83 -2.36
CA VAL A 33 0.33 1.87 -1.08
C VAL A 33 0.89 3.01 -0.24
N THR A 34 0.00 3.86 0.27
CA THR A 34 0.30 4.85 1.30
C THR A 34 -0.12 4.28 2.66
N THR A 35 0.83 4.12 3.58
CA THR A 35 0.55 3.56 4.92
C THR A 35 1.50 4.15 5.95
N ASP A 36 1.18 3.98 7.23
CA ASP A 36 1.95 4.50 8.36
C ASP A 36 3.29 3.78 8.54
N SER A 37 3.40 2.53 8.09
CA SER A 37 4.62 1.74 8.20
C SER A 37 4.71 0.58 7.20
N THR A 38 5.94 0.20 6.83
CA THR A 38 6.22 -1.01 6.05
C THR A 38 5.72 -2.29 6.73
N GLN A 39 5.66 -2.30 8.07
CA GLN A 39 5.20 -3.46 8.84
C GLN A 39 3.71 -3.72 8.62
N THR A 40 2.89 -2.67 8.62
CA THR A 40 1.45 -2.74 8.30
C THR A 40 1.25 -3.33 6.91
N LEU A 41 1.96 -2.80 5.91
CA LEU A 41 1.91 -3.28 4.52
C LEU A 41 2.33 -4.75 4.41
N SER A 42 3.45 -5.12 5.04
CA SER A 42 3.99 -6.48 4.99
C SER A 42 3.02 -7.50 5.61
N LYS A 43 2.38 -7.14 6.73
CA LYS A 43 1.39 -8.00 7.38
C LYS A 43 0.16 -8.19 6.49
N TRP A 44 -0.41 -7.10 5.98
CA TRP A 44 -1.58 -7.13 5.10
C TRP A 44 -1.33 -8.00 3.86
N LEU A 45 -0.17 -7.83 3.22
CA LEU A 45 0.19 -8.58 2.02
C LEU A 45 0.34 -10.08 2.31
N ASN A 46 0.97 -10.44 3.43
CA ASN A 46 1.08 -11.84 3.84
C ASN A 46 -0.29 -12.48 4.11
N ASP A 47 -1.19 -11.76 4.77
CA ASP A 47 -2.54 -12.26 5.05
C ASP A 47 -3.37 -12.40 3.77
N LEU A 48 -3.21 -11.49 2.81
CA LEU A 48 -3.81 -11.57 1.47
C LEU A 48 -3.29 -12.79 0.68
N LEU A 49 -1.98 -13.01 0.66
CA LEU A 49 -1.39 -14.17 -0.03
C LEU A 49 -1.86 -15.50 0.60
N LYS A 50 -1.99 -15.56 1.93
CA LYS A 50 -2.53 -16.73 2.62
C LYS A 50 -4.00 -16.99 2.31
N SER A 51 -4.82 -15.93 2.23
CA SER A 51 -6.25 -16.08 1.96
C SER A 51 -6.52 -16.52 0.52
N THR A 52 -5.71 -16.04 -0.42
CA THR A 52 -5.81 -16.36 -1.86
C THR A 52 -5.14 -17.68 -2.23
N ALA A 53 -4.22 -18.21 -1.41
CA ALA A 53 -3.57 -19.50 -1.65
C ALA A 53 -4.54 -20.70 -1.72
N LYS A 54 -5.75 -20.57 -1.16
CA LYS A 54 -6.78 -21.62 -1.18
C LYS A 54 -7.68 -21.58 -2.42
N THR A 55 -7.61 -20.51 -3.20
CA THR A 55 -8.44 -20.34 -4.40
C THR A 55 -7.61 -20.72 -5.62
N ASN A 56 -8.03 -21.73 -6.40
CA ASN A 56 -7.45 -22.08 -7.70
C ASN A 56 -7.70 -21.02 -8.80
N HIS A 57 -8.03 -19.80 -8.40
CA HIS A 57 -8.31 -18.68 -9.27
C HIS A 57 -7.21 -17.64 -9.04
N ASN A 58 -6.59 -17.19 -10.13
CA ASN A 58 -5.55 -16.16 -10.09
C ASN A 58 -6.11 -14.91 -9.38
N PRO A 59 -5.62 -14.55 -8.19
CA PRO A 59 -6.18 -13.44 -7.45
C PRO A 59 -5.92 -12.14 -8.20
N ILE A 60 -6.98 -11.32 -8.34
CA ILE A 60 -6.87 -9.98 -8.91
C ILE A 60 -6.64 -9.00 -7.77
N LEU A 61 -5.49 -8.32 -7.79
CA LEU A 61 -5.20 -7.23 -6.88
C LEU A 61 -5.74 -5.92 -7.46
N VAL A 62 -6.70 -5.30 -6.78
CA VAL A 62 -7.24 -3.98 -7.15
C VAL A 62 -6.77 -2.96 -6.11
N GLY A 63 -5.99 -1.98 -6.54
CA GLY A 63 -5.59 -0.84 -5.71
C GLY A 63 -6.64 0.26 -5.76
N ILE A 64 -7.11 0.71 -4.60
CA ILE A 64 -7.97 1.89 -4.47
C ILE A 64 -7.17 2.95 -3.73
N SER A 65 -7.01 4.12 -4.35
CA SER A 65 -6.51 5.31 -3.67
C SER A 65 -7.71 6.21 -3.36
N ALA A 66 -7.78 6.70 -2.14
CA ALA A 66 -8.74 7.69 -1.71
C ALA A 66 -7.97 8.79 -1.00
N GLU A 67 -8.16 10.02 -1.43
CA GLU A 67 -7.65 11.19 -0.72
C GLU A 67 -8.53 11.43 0.50
N ARG A 68 -7.91 11.50 1.67
CA ARG A 68 -8.62 11.92 2.88
C ARG A 68 -8.73 13.44 2.83
N GLU A 69 -9.94 13.95 2.70
CA GLU A 69 -10.22 15.38 2.86
C GLU A 69 -9.80 15.77 4.29
N LEU A 70 -8.77 16.61 4.39
CA LEU A 70 -8.38 17.23 5.64
C LEU A 70 -9.37 18.38 5.86
N VAL A 71 -10.37 18.16 6.72
CA VAL A 71 -11.17 19.26 7.23
C VAL A 71 -10.25 20.05 8.15
N ASP A 72 -9.90 21.28 7.76
CA ASP A 72 -9.19 22.23 8.61
C ASP A 72 -10.05 22.52 9.84
N ASP A 73 -9.86 21.77 10.92
CA ASP A 73 -10.44 22.02 12.25
C ASP A 73 -9.71 23.19 12.97
N GLU A 74 -9.31 24.23 12.22
CA GLU A 74 -8.79 25.48 12.77
C GLU A 74 -9.48 26.68 12.12
N MET A 75 -10.79 26.86 12.35
CA MET A 75 -11.43 28.19 12.33
C MET A 75 -12.80 28.18 13.04
N ILE A 76 -12.87 27.89 14.35
CA ILE A 76 -13.86 28.50 15.28
C ILE A 76 -13.24 28.66 16.67
#